data_AF-A0A0M3RKD5-F1
#
_entry.id   AF-A0A0M3RKD5-F1
#
_cell.length_a   1.000
_cell.length_b   1.000
_cell.length_c   1.000
_cell.angle_alpha   90.00
_cell.angle_beta   90.00
_cell.angle_gamma   90.00
#
_symmetry.space_group_name_H-M   'P 1'
#
loop_
_entity.id
_entity.type
_entity.pdbx_description
1 polymer ?
#
loop_
_entity_poly.entity_id
_entity_poly.type
_entity_poly.pdbx_seq_one_letter_code
_entity_poly.pdbx_strand_id
1 'polypeptide(L)'
;MPDQTVSLPLKDALPHLGSPDRIHRLAMSFLPDLAGASRAARADLGVLYRLALPTDLGGRSGHAVLRFRAPFEIDGAERTDAPENFAVGQRFTVRVVAEKRREDDAGRSRSRFVLDEEAHVWARDLLARRGIEADALVVSERWRAGPPGGRAFWLRDLTATIGGITEDCEAYTRGIGRGKAFGYGMPIVL
;
A
#
# COMPACT_ATOMS: atom_id res chain seq x y z
N MET A 1 -5.10 -10.92 11.78
CA MET A 1 -4.14 -11.28 10.71
C MET A 1 -2.81 -10.63 11.06
N PRO A 2 -1.77 -11.40 11.41
CA PRO A 2 -0.50 -10.83 11.81
C PRO A 2 0.22 -10.22 10.61
N ASP A 3 0.89 -9.10 10.84
CA ASP A 3 1.86 -8.60 9.87
C ASP A 3 3.14 -9.43 9.96
N GLN A 4 3.79 -9.63 8.82
CA GLN A 4 5.00 -10.46 8.68
C GLN A 4 6.02 -9.72 7.83
N THR A 5 7.30 -9.80 8.15
CA THR A 5 8.36 -9.09 7.45
C THR A 5 9.36 -10.04 6.82
N VAL A 6 9.70 -9.78 5.57
CA VAL A 6 10.85 -10.38 4.90
C VAL A 6 11.90 -9.30 4.70
N SER A 7 13.12 -9.55 5.18
CA SER A 7 14.25 -8.64 4.99
C SER A 7 15.19 -9.20 3.93
N LEU A 8 15.45 -8.42 2.88
CA LEU A 8 16.41 -8.77 1.82
C LEU A 8 17.61 -7.83 1.90
N PRO A 9 18.86 -8.34 1.78
CA PRO A 9 20.01 -7.46 1.61
C PRO A 9 19.77 -6.52 0.43
N LEU A 10 20.05 -5.23 0.62
CA LEU A 10 19.69 -4.21 -0.36
C LEU A 10 20.29 -4.49 -1.74
N LYS A 11 21.54 -5.00 -1.79
CA LYS A 11 22.22 -5.41 -3.03
C LYS A 11 21.40 -6.42 -3.86
N ASP A 12 20.67 -7.31 -3.20
CA ASP A 12 19.90 -8.38 -3.83
C ASP A 12 18.50 -7.88 -4.22
N ALA A 13 17.97 -6.90 -3.49
CA ALA A 13 16.70 -6.26 -3.80
C ALA A 13 16.80 -5.23 -4.96
N LEU A 14 17.93 -4.53 -5.09
CA LEU A 14 18.14 -3.43 -6.07
C LEU A 14 17.67 -3.75 -7.50
N PRO A 15 17.96 -4.94 -8.09
CA PRO A 15 17.50 -5.30 -9.44
C PRO A 15 15.97 -5.30 -9.61
N HIS A 16 15.22 -5.39 -8.51
CA HIS A 16 13.77 -5.41 -8.46
C HIS A 16 13.16 -4.03 -8.22
N LEU A 17 13.90 -3.09 -7.62
CA LEU A 17 13.36 -1.78 -7.21
C LEU A 17 13.14 -0.80 -8.37
N GLY A 18 13.62 -1.13 -9.57
CA GLY A 18 13.54 -0.26 -10.74
C GLY A 18 12.14 -0.06 -11.33
N SER A 19 11.14 -0.86 -10.94
CA SER A 19 9.75 -0.62 -11.36
C SER A 19 8.71 -1.27 -10.43
N PRO A 20 7.48 -0.73 -10.37
CA PRO A 20 6.39 -1.35 -9.63
C PRO A 20 6.10 -2.80 -10.03
N ASP A 21 6.21 -3.14 -11.32
CA ASP A 21 5.99 -4.51 -11.80
C ASP A 21 7.08 -5.49 -11.31
N ARG A 22 8.32 -5.01 -11.14
CA ARG A 22 9.42 -5.84 -10.62
C ARG A 22 9.31 -6.01 -9.11
N ILE A 23 8.92 -4.96 -8.39
CA ILE A 23 8.62 -5.02 -6.95
C ILE A 23 7.45 -5.97 -6.68
N HIS A 24 6.38 -5.88 -7.48
CA HIS A 24 5.26 -6.81 -7.39
C HIS A 24 5.72 -8.26 -7.58
N ARG A 25 6.50 -8.55 -8.62
CA ARG A 25 7.03 -9.90 -8.85
C ARG A 25 7.89 -10.40 -7.69
N LEU A 26 8.70 -9.53 -7.10
CA LEU A 26 9.48 -9.86 -5.90
C LEU A 26 8.57 -10.16 -4.70
N ALA A 27 7.56 -9.35 -4.43
CA ALA A 27 6.63 -9.62 -3.34
C ALA A 27 5.87 -10.94 -3.55
N MET A 28 5.46 -11.22 -4.79
CA MET A 28 4.77 -12.45 -5.14
C MET A 28 5.65 -13.70 -5.08
N SER A 29 6.99 -13.59 -5.14
CA SER A 29 7.86 -14.77 -5.02
C SER A 29 7.90 -15.36 -3.61
N PHE A 30 7.40 -14.63 -2.61
CA PHE A 30 7.24 -15.12 -1.23
C PHE A 30 5.87 -15.77 -0.98
N LEU A 31 4.92 -15.65 -1.92
CA LEU A 31 3.62 -16.27 -1.79
C LEU A 31 3.61 -17.66 -2.44
N PRO A 32 2.77 -18.60 -1.98
CA PRO A 32 2.65 -19.92 -2.59
C PRO A 32 2.46 -19.85 -4.10
N ASP A 33 3.21 -20.66 -4.84
CA ASP A 33 3.04 -20.71 -6.29
C ASP A 33 1.73 -21.39 -6.65
N LEU A 34 0.82 -20.61 -7.24
CA LEU A 34 -0.46 -21.12 -7.72
C LEU A 34 -0.35 -21.96 -9.01
N ALA A 35 0.85 -22.40 -9.43
CA ALA A 35 1.09 -23.25 -10.60
C ALA A 35 0.36 -22.80 -11.89
N GLY A 36 0.25 -21.48 -12.09
CA GLY A 36 -0.45 -20.91 -13.24
C GLY A 36 -1.99 -20.86 -13.16
N ALA A 37 -2.60 -21.17 -12.00
CA ALA A 37 -4.06 -21.18 -11.76
C ALA A 37 -4.73 -19.78 -11.74
N SER A 38 -4.41 -18.93 -12.73
CA SER A 38 -4.91 -17.55 -12.95
C SER A 38 -4.20 -16.43 -12.18
N ARG A 39 -4.06 -15.27 -12.85
CA ARG A 39 -3.68 -13.99 -12.21
C ARG A 39 -4.75 -13.50 -11.22
N ALA A 40 -6.01 -13.96 -11.36
CA ALA A 40 -7.14 -13.51 -10.56
C ALA A 40 -7.15 -14.13 -9.15
N ALA A 41 -6.76 -15.39 -8.99
CA ALA A 41 -6.75 -16.07 -7.69
C ALA A 41 -5.84 -15.37 -6.66
N ARG A 42 -4.73 -14.78 -7.12
CA ARG A 42 -3.79 -14.04 -6.24
C ARG A 42 -4.35 -12.72 -5.72
N ALA A 43 -5.27 -12.09 -6.45
CA ALA A 43 -5.95 -10.87 -5.99
C ALA A 43 -6.96 -11.17 -4.87
N ASP A 44 -7.41 -12.43 -4.77
CA ASP A 44 -8.39 -12.89 -3.78
C ASP A 44 -7.74 -13.44 -2.50
N LEU A 45 -6.41 -13.61 -2.48
CA LEU A 45 -5.67 -14.06 -1.29
C LEU A 45 -5.72 -13.07 -0.11
N GLY A 46 -6.30 -11.89 -0.30
CA GLY A 46 -6.41 -10.87 0.74
C GLY A 46 -5.05 -10.34 1.21
N VAL A 47 -4.00 -10.48 0.40
CA VAL A 47 -2.64 -10.07 0.76
C VAL A 47 -2.45 -8.58 0.47
N LEU A 48 -2.03 -7.85 1.49
CA LEU A 48 -1.40 -6.55 1.34
C LEU A 48 0.09 -6.69 1.57
N TYR A 49 0.87 -5.84 0.92
CA TYR A 49 2.26 -5.69 1.27
C TYR A 49 2.69 -4.22 1.17
N ARG A 50 3.79 -3.89 1.83
CA ARG A 50 4.46 -2.60 1.75
C ARG A 50 5.95 -2.82 1.70
N LEU A 51 6.60 -2.20 0.72
CA LEU A 51 8.06 -2.09 0.67
C LEU A 51 8.50 -0.90 1.53
N ALA A 52 9.49 -1.13 2.38
CA ALA A 52 10.22 -0.11 3.11
C ALA A 52 11.71 -0.18 2.75
N LEU A 53 12.24 0.93 2.24
CA LEU A 53 13.67 1.14 2.03
C LEU A 53 14.37 1.49 3.35
N PRO A 54 15.71 1.49 3.44
CA PRO A 54 16.42 1.68 4.70
C PRO A 54 16.02 2.92 5.52
N THR A 55 15.57 3.99 4.85
CA THR A 55 15.15 5.24 5.48
C THR A 55 13.63 5.40 5.63
N ASP A 56 12.85 4.44 5.11
CA ASP A 56 11.40 4.44 5.25
C ASP A 56 10.98 3.94 6.64
N LEU A 57 9.74 4.24 7.04
CA LEU A 57 9.12 3.61 8.20
C LEU A 57 9.08 2.08 8.03
N GLY A 58 9.61 1.36 9.02
CA GLY A 58 9.76 -0.10 8.96
C GLY A 58 10.96 -0.57 8.12
N GLY A 59 11.80 0.36 7.67
CA GLY A 59 13.06 0.08 6.99
C GLY A 59 14.14 -0.43 7.95
N ARG A 60 15.17 -1.06 7.37
CA ARG A 60 16.35 -1.55 8.11
C ARG A 60 17.61 -1.20 7.32
N SER A 61 18.65 -0.72 8.02
CA SER A 61 19.92 -0.40 7.38
C SER A 61 20.47 -1.59 6.58
N GLY A 62 20.92 -1.32 5.35
CA GLY A 62 21.44 -2.33 4.44
C GLY A 62 20.41 -3.30 3.86
N HIS A 63 19.11 -3.11 4.11
CA HIS A 63 18.05 -4.03 3.67
C HIS A 63 16.88 -3.32 3.00
N ALA A 64 16.22 -4.02 2.08
CA ALA A 64 14.84 -3.73 1.69
C ALA A 64 13.92 -4.65 2.49
N VAL A 65 12.91 -4.06 3.15
CA VAL A 65 11.96 -4.82 3.97
C VAL A 65 10.61 -4.86 3.26
N LEU A 66 10.09 -6.07 3.07
CA LEU A 66 8.71 -6.30 2.62
C LEU A 66 7.88 -6.69 3.83
N ARG A 67 6.96 -5.81 4.24
CA ARG A 67 5.96 -6.12 5.25
C ARG A 67 4.70 -6.62 4.55
N PHE A 68 4.24 -7.81 4.90
CA PHE A 68 3.02 -8.45 4.41
C PHE A 68 1.94 -8.41 5.50
N ARG A 69 0.68 -8.30 5.07
CA ARG A 69 -0.51 -8.63 5.85
C ARG A 69 -1.28 -9.68 5.08
N ALA A 70 -1.33 -10.89 5.61
CA ALA A 70 -1.90 -12.05 4.95
C ALA A 70 -2.64 -12.94 5.95
N PRO A 71 -3.63 -13.73 5.51
CA PRO A 71 -4.34 -14.67 6.38
C PRO A 71 -3.59 -16.00 6.59
N PHE A 72 -2.36 -16.11 6.08
CA PHE A 72 -1.51 -17.30 6.14
C PHE A 72 -0.04 -16.89 6.41
N GLU A 73 0.77 -17.86 6.80
CA GLU A 73 2.21 -17.67 7.04
C GLU A 73 2.97 -17.51 5.72
N ILE A 74 3.90 -16.55 5.70
CA ILE A 74 4.80 -16.30 4.58
C ILE A 74 6.13 -16.98 4.87
N ASP A 75 6.57 -17.84 3.96
CA ASP A 75 7.83 -18.56 4.14
C ASP A 75 9.03 -17.61 4.25
N GLY A 76 9.91 -17.87 5.21
CA GLY A 76 11.05 -17.01 5.54
C GLY A 76 10.69 -15.64 6.14
N ALA A 77 9.43 -15.39 6.53
CA ALA A 77 9.04 -14.13 7.16
C ALA A 77 9.03 -14.20 8.69
N GLU A 78 9.41 -13.09 9.32
CA GLU A 78 9.34 -12.89 10.77
C GLU A 78 8.02 -12.23 11.13
N ARG A 79 7.35 -12.69 12.19
CA ARG A 79 6.14 -12.01 12.70
C ARG A 79 6.51 -10.65 13.25
N THR A 80 5.67 -9.66 12.98
CA THR A 80 5.82 -8.29 13.48
C THR A 80 4.62 -7.93 14.35
N ASP A 81 4.87 -7.24 15.46
CA ASP A 81 3.81 -6.69 16.28
C ASP A 81 2.97 -5.69 15.48
N ALA A 82 1.68 -5.99 15.36
CA ALA A 82 0.70 -5.21 14.64
C ALA A 82 -0.68 -5.43 15.26
N PRO A 83 -1.54 -4.40 15.32
CA PRO A 83 -2.90 -4.60 15.77
C PRO A 83 -3.67 -5.50 14.81
N GLU A 84 -4.75 -6.14 15.28
CA GLU A 84 -5.57 -6.98 14.41
C GLU A 84 -6.47 -6.15 13.48
N ASN A 85 -6.88 -4.97 13.94
CA ASN A 85 -7.67 -4.00 13.19
C ASN A 85 -7.36 -2.57 13.67
N PHE A 86 -7.90 -1.57 12.98
CA PHE A 86 -7.88 -0.20 13.45
C PHE A 86 -8.71 -0.01 14.73
N ALA A 87 -8.25 0.91 15.57
CA ALA A 87 -8.96 1.40 16.74
C ALA A 87 -8.94 2.93 16.80
N VAL A 88 -9.99 3.53 17.37
CA VAL A 88 -10.07 4.98 17.60
C VAL A 88 -8.89 5.42 18.49
N GLY A 89 -8.31 6.58 18.17
CA GLY A 89 -7.12 7.13 18.82
C GLY A 89 -5.80 6.64 18.24
N GLN A 90 -5.77 5.58 17.42
CA GLN A 90 -4.54 5.13 16.78
C GLN A 90 -4.07 6.12 15.72
N ARG A 91 -2.75 6.30 15.61
CA ARG A 91 -2.14 7.00 14.48
C ARG A 91 -1.69 6.00 13.44
N PHE A 92 -1.94 6.27 12.17
CA PHE A 92 -1.50 5.40 11.08
C PHE A 92 -0.91 6.19 9.92
N THR A 93 -0.12 5.51 9.09
CA THR A 93 0.34 6.01 7.80
C THR A 93 0.04 5.03 6.68
N VAL A 94 -0.29 5.55 5.50
CA VAL A 94 -0.54 4.75 4.30
C VAL A 94 -0.02 5.45 3.04
N ARG A 95 0.70 4.70 2.20
CA ARG A 95 1.15 5.15 0.88
C ARG A 95 0.08 4.84 -0.15
N VAL A 96 -0.49 5.83 -0.81
CA VAL A 96 -1.64 5.65 -1.70
C VAL A 96 -1.37 6.16 -3.10
N VAL A 97 -1.98 5.50 -4.10
CA VAL A 97 -2.04 6.02 -5.47
C VAL A 97 -2.96 7.24 -5.53
N ALA A 98 -2.37 8.40 -5.76
CA ALA A 98 -3.00 9.71 -5.80
C ALA A 98 -3.40 10.09 -7.23
N GLU A 99 -4.30 9.29 -7.82
CA GLU A 99 -4.79 9.48 -9.19
C GLU A 99 -6.33 9.45 -9.24
N LYS A 100 -6.91 10.46 -9.89
CA LYS A 100 -8.34 10.51 -10.22
C LYS A 100 -8.52 9.91 -11.62
N ARG A 101 -9.44 8.95 -11.76
CA ARG A 101 -9.86 8.44 -13.07
C ARG A 101 -11.21 9.03 -13.44
N ARG A 102 -11.33 9.43 -14.69
CA ARG A 102 -12.57 9.83 -15.34
C ARG A 102 -12.67 9.07 -16.65
N GLU A 103 -13.86 8.60 -16.98
CA GLU A 103 -14.15 8.15 -18.34
C GLU A 103 -14.44 9.38 -19.21
N ASP A 104 -13.77 9.50 -20.35
CA ASP A 104 -14.08 10.54 -21.33
C ASP A 104 -15.30 10.16 -22.18
N ASP A 105 -15.82 11.10 -22.96
CA ASP A 105 -17.05 10.91 -23.73
C ASP A 105 -16.91 9.82 -24.83
N ALA A 106 -15.70 9.32 -25.06
CA ALA A 106 -15.39 8.20 -25.96
C ALA A 106 -15.19 6.86 -25.21
N GLY A 107 -15.55 6.78 -23.93
CA GLY A 107 -15.42 5.58 -23.11
C GLY A 107 -13.98 5.28 -22.64
N ARG A 108 -13.03 6.19 -22.87
CA ARG A 108 -11.63 5.95 -22.49
C ARG A 108 -11.39 6.41 -21.06
N SER A 109 -10.80 5.53 -20.26
CA SER A 109 -10.36 5.90 -18.92
C SER A 109 -9.14 6.83 -18.99
N ARG A 110 -9.33 8.09 -18.58
CA ARG A 110 -8.25 9.05 -18.37
C ARG A 110 -7.92 9.14 -16.89
N SER A 111 -6.64 9.02 -16.57
CA SER A 111 -6.12 9.29 -15.22
C SER A 111 -5.38 10.62 -15.19
N ARG A 112 -5.64 11.41 -14.16
CA ARG A 112 -4.77 12.53 -13.77
C ARG A 112 -4.34 12.37 -12.32
N PHE A 113 -3.18 12.89 -11.96
CA PHE A 113 -2.77 12.95 -10.57
C PHE A 113 -3.66 13.92 -9.78
N VAL A 114 -3.72 13.71 -8.47
CA VAL A 114 -4.35 14.61 -7.51
C VAL A 114 -3.41 15.79 -7.27
N LEU A 115 -3.91 17.00 -7.57
CA LEU A 115 -3.16 18.24 -7.39
C LEU A 115 -2.94 18.53 -5.89
N ASP A 116 -1.95 19.35 -5.56
CA ASP A 116 -1.61 19.66 -4.16
C ASP A 116 -2.76 20.44 -3.48
N GLU A 117 -3.42 21.33 -4.22
CA GLU A 117 -4.50 22.19 -3.73
C GLU A 117 -5.77 21.41 -3.37
N GLU A 118 -5.99 20.25 -3.98
CA GLU A 118 -7.14 19.37 -3.70
C GLU A 118 -6.77 18.14 -2.86
N ALA A 119 -5.50 17.97 -2.48
CA ALA A 119 -4.98 16.75 -1.88
C ALA A 119 -5.62 16.45 -0.51
N HIS A 120 -5.84 17.47 0.30
CA HIS A 120 -6.41 17.29 1.65
C HIS A 120 -7.87 16.81 1.58
N VAL A 121 -8.70 17.47 0.76
CA VAL A 121 -10.10 17.08 0.55
C VAL A 121 -10.18 15.67 -0.04
N TRP A 122 -9.39 15.40 -1.08
CA TRP A 122 -9.33 14.08 -1.70
C TRP A 122 -8.94 12.97 -0.69
N ALA A 123 -7.97 13.24 0.19
CA ALA A 123 -7.53 12.28 1.20
C ALA A 123 -8.61 12.02 2.25
N ARG A 124 -9.32 13.06 2.72
CA ARG A 124 -10.48 12.89 3.61
C ARG A 124 -11.56 12.03 2.96
N ASP A 125 -11.92 12.33 1.71
CA ASP A 125 -12.92 11.54 0.98
C ASP A 125 -12.49 10.08 0.78
N LEU A 126 -11.18 9.85 0.55
CA LEU A 126 -10.63 8.51 0.41
C LEU A 126 -10.76 7.69 1.70
N LEU A 127 -10.48 8.31 2.85
CA LEU A 127 -10.58 7.69 4.16
C LEU A 127 -12.05 7.48 4.58
N ALA A 128 -12.90 8.47 4.35
CA ALA A 128 -14.33 8.39 4.64
C ALA A 128 -15.02 7.26 3.84
N ARG A 129 -14.69 7.09 2.55
CA ARG A 129 -15.17 5.96 1.73
C ARG A 129 -14.73 4.58 2.25
N ARG A 130 -13.78 4.55 3.18
CA ARG A 130 -13.29 3.34 3.84
C ARG A 130 -13.76 3.24 5.29
N GLY A 131 -14.71 4.07 5.69
CA GLY A 131 -15.26 4.05 7.04
C GLY A 131 -14.33 4.64 8.10
N ILE A 132 -13.38 5.50 7.69
CA ILE A 132 -12.44 6.17 8.61
C ILE A 132 -12.76 7.65 8.66
N GLU A 133 -13.12 8.13 9.85
CA GLU A 133 -13.07 9.55 10.19
C GLU A 133 -11.66 9.87 10.70
N ALA A 134 -11.00 10.83 10.05
CA ALA A 134 -9.58 11.10 10.22
C ALA A 134 -9.33 12.47 10.86
N ASP A 135 -8.67 12.43 12.02
CA ASP A 135 -8.18 13.59 12.75
C ASP A 135 -6.70 13.84 12.45
N ALA A 136 -6.26 15.10 12.59
CA ALA A 136 -4.86 15.51 12.41
C ALA A 136 -4.23 14.94 11.11
N LEU A 137 -5.02 14.90 10.03
CA LEU A 137 -4.62 14.38 8.73
C LEU A 137 -3.51 15.24 8.11
N VAL A 138 -2.38 14.60 7.83
CA VAL A 138 -1.26 15.15 7.06
C VAL A 138 -1.18 14.41 5.73
N VAL A 139 -0.97 15.17 4.66
CA VAL A 139 -0.85 14.66 3.29
C VAL A 139 0.47 15.12 2.73
N SER A 140 1.33 14.18 2.31
CA SER A 140 2.63 14.52 1.71
C SER A 140 2.47 15.25 0.38
N GLU A 141 3.54 15.91 -0.07
CA GLU A 141 3.69 16.28 -1.48
C GLU A 141 3.55 15.06 -2.39
N ARG A 142 3.13 15.29 -3.63
CA ARG A 142 3.07 14.24 -4.64
C ARG A 142 4.45 13.86 -5.11
N TRP A 143 4.64 12.58 -5.39
CA TRP A 143 5.84 12.09 -6.05
C TRP A 143 5.49 10.95 -7.01
N ARG A 144 6.40 10.65 -7.93
CA ARG A 144 6.18 9.64 -8.97
C ARG A 144 7.03 8.41 -8.69
N ALA A 145 6.40 7.24 -8.65
CA ALA A 145 7.08 5.95 -8.58
C ALA A 145 7.03 5.25 -9.93
N GLY A 146 8.18 4.77 -10.41
CA GLY A 146 8.31 3.97 -11.63
C GLY A 146 9.03 4.69 -12.77
N PRO A 147 9.54 3.93 -13.74
CA PRO A 147 10.40 4.45 -14.78
C PRO A 147 9.65 5.33 -15.79
N PRO A 148 10.35 6.17 -16.57
CA PRO A 148 9.80 6.76 -17.78
C PRO A 148 9.35 5.68 -18.76
N GLY A 149 8.21 5.87 -19.45
CA GLY A 149 7.69 4.93 -20.46
C GLY A 149 7.17 3.58 -19.95
N GLY A 150 7.39 3.24 -18.67
CA GLY A 150 6.84 2.04 -18.04
C GLY A 150 5.65 2.33 -17.12
N ARG A 151 5.18 1.29 -16.41
CA ARG A 151 4.16 1.46 -15.38
C ARG A 151 4.67 2.37 -14.28
N ALA A 152 3.93 3.43 -14.00
CA ALA A 152 4.22 4.39 -12.96
C ALA A 152 2.95 4.81 -12.24
N PHE A 153 3.12 5.34 -11.03
CA PHE A 153 2.04 5.84 -10.20
C PHE A 153 2.42 7.20 -9.63
N TRP A 154 1.44 8.09 -9.56
CA TRP A 154 1.52 9.25 -8.67
C TRP A 154 1.10 8.85 -7.27
N LEU A 155 1.93 9.14 -6.28
CA LEU A 155 1.78 8.68 -4.91
C LEU A 155 1.76 9.85 -3.93
N ARG A 156 1.10 9.61 -2.80
CA ARG A 156 1.20 10.41 -1.58
C ARG A 156 1.22 9.49 -0.37
N ASP A 157 1.91 9.91 0.67
CA ASP A 157 1.81 9.32 2.00
C ASP A 157 0.78 10.12 2.80
N LEU A 158 -0.21 9.42 3.36
CA LEU A 158 -1.21 9.99 4.27
C LEU A 158 -0.88 9.53 5.68
N THR A 159 -0.93 10.44 6.65
CA THR A 159 -0.76 10.12 8.07
C THR A 159 -1.86 10.80 8.85
N ALA A 160 -2.62 10.04 9.64
CA ALA A 160 -3.74 10.56 10.40
C ALA A 160 -3.91 9.83 11.73
N THR A 161 -4.61 10.47 12.65
CA THR A 161 -5.17 9.82 13.84
C THR A 161 -6.61 9.41 13.51
N ILE A 162 -7.03 8.25 14.00
CA ILE A 162 -8.39 7.75 13.77
C ILE A 162 -9.33 8.40 14.80
N GLY A 163 -10.20 9.28 14.34
CA GLY A 163 -11.22 9.93 15.17
C GLY A 163 -12.48 9.06 15.31
N GLY A 164 -12.83 8.32 14.26
CA GLY A 164 -14.00 7.45 14.21
C GLY A 164 -13.85 6.33 13.18
N ILE A 165 -14.55 5.22 13.41
CA ILE A 165 -14.54 4.04 12.54
C ILE A 165 -15.97 3.52 12.39
N THR A 166 -16.41 3.18 11.18
CA THR A 166 -17.68 2.48 10.96
C THR A 166 -17.57 1.00 11.33
N GLU A 167 -18.68 0.37 11.75
CA GLU A 167 -18.67 -1.04 12.19
C GLU A 167 -18.14 -2.03 11.13
N ASP A 168 -18.30 -1.70 9.85
CA ASP A 168 -17.91 -2.50 8.68
C ASP A 168 -16.55 -2.08 8.09
N CYS A 169 -15.74 -1.31 8.82
CA CYS A 169 -14.45 -0.83 8.33
C CYS A 169 -13.44 -1.98 8.15
N GLU A 170 -13.21 -2.36 6.90
CA GLU A 170 -12.18 -3.33 6.49
C GLU A 170 -10.90 -2.66 5.98
N ALA A 171 -10.72 -1.36 6.26
CA ALA A 171 -9.62 -0.58 5.69
C ALA A 171 -8.24 -1.10 6.11
N TYR A 172 -8.14 -1.65 7.34
CA TYR A 172 -6.91 -2.25 7.83
C TYR A 172 -6.56 -3.54 7.08
N THR A 173 -7.51 -4.47 6.94
CA THR A 173 -7.25 -5.79 6.36
C THR A 173 -7.27 -5.79 4.84
N ARG A 174 -8.12 -4.97 4.21
CA ARG A 174 -8.27 -4.90 2.74
C ARG A 174 -7.53 -3.73 2.10
N GLY A 175 -7.01 -2.80 2.89
CA GLY A 175 -6.19 -1.69 2.43
C GLY A 175 -6.98 -0.53 1.82
N ILE A 176 -6.34 0.63 1.79
CA ILE A 176 -6.90 1.94 1.44
C ILE A 176 -6.50 2.30 0.00
N GLY A 177 -7.48 2.68 -0.82
CA GLY A 177 -7.23 3.15 -2.18
C GLY A 177 -6.84 2.06 -3.18
N ARG A 178 -6.16 2.50 -4.24
CA ARG A 178 -5.74 1.70 -5.40
C ARG A 178 -4.26 1.34 -5.31
N GLY A 179 -3.83 0.44 -6.19
CA GLY A 179 -2.41 0.04 -6.26
C GLY A 179 -1.99 -1.02 -5.25
N LYS A 180 -2.96 -1.71 -4.62
CA LYS A 180 -2.73 -2.78 -3.63
C LYS A 180 -1.85 -3.90 -4.13
N ALA A 181 -2.05 -4.32 -5.38
CA ALA A 181 -1.19 -5.28 -6.04
C ALA A 181 0.28 -4.81 -6.16
N PHE A 182 0.55 -3.50 -6.11
CA PHE A 182 1.89 -2.92 -6.26
C PHE A 182 2.51 -2.46 -4.94
N GLY A 183 1.93 -2.86 -3.80
CA GLY A 183 2.47 -2.56 -2.47
C GLY A 183 2.03 -1.21 -1.91
N TYR A 184 0.98 -0.62 -2.48
CA TYR A 184 0.37 0.62 -2.00
C TYR A 184 -0.95 0.33 -1.29
N GLY A 185 -1.36 1.21 -0.39
CA GLY A 185 -2.64 1.12 0.30
C GLY A 185 -2.63 0.23 1.55
N MET A 186 -1.51 -0.39 1.91
CA MET A 186 -1.36 -1.06 3.20
C MET A 186 -1.12 -0.02 4.31
N PRO A 187 -2.07 0.16 5.25
CA PRO A 187 -1.84 1.05 6.39
C PRO A 187 -0.94 0.39 7.44
N ILE A 188 -0.07 1.21 8.03
CA ILE A 188 0.81 0.89 9.15
C ILE A 188 0.40 1.75 10.33
N VAL A 189 0.06 1.13 11.46
CA VAL A 189 -0.19 1.84 12.73
C VAL A 189 1.17 2.21 13.35
N LEU A 190 1.28 3.45 13.85
CA LEU A 190 2.49 4.07 14.39
C LEU A 190 2.61 3.90 15.90
#